data_AF-A0A0A7V124-F1
#
_entry.id   AF-A0A0A7V124-F1
#
_cell.length_a   1.000
_cell.length_b   1.000
_cell.length_c   1.000
_cell.angle_alpha   90.00
_cell.angle_beta   90.00
_cell.angle_gamma   90.00
#
_symmetry.space_group_name_H-M   'P 1'
#
loop_
_entity.id
_entity.type
_entity.pdbx_description
1 polymer ?
#
loop_
_entity_poly.entity_id
_entity_poly.type
_entity_poly.pdbx_seq_one_letter_code
_entity_poly.pdbx_strand_id
1 'polypeptide(L)' 'MSIGRAVDVAQIISRKTENSGYMIGNISIGSESLESQDGKTRNVSTIEIEVKRNTQ' A
#
# COMPACT_ATOMS: atom_id res chain seq x y z
N MET A 1 2.50 4.55 -11.88
CA MET A 1 2.26 5.40 -10.69
C MET A 1 1.21 4.75 -9.81
N SER A 2 1.64 3.92 -8.86
CA SER A 2 0.77 3.11 -8.00
C SER A 2 1.02 3.36 -6.51
N ILE A 3 2.27 3.64 -6.12
CA ILE A 3 2.66 3.87 -4.72
C ILE A 3 2.02 5.13 -4.12
N GLY A 4 2.14 6.29 -4.79
CA GLY A 4 1.55 7.54 -4.28
C GLY A 4 0.03 7.42 -4.05
N ARG A 5 -0.67 6.76 -4.99
CA ARG A 5 -2.10 6.46 -4.84
C ARG A 5 -2.39 5.52 -3.66
N ALA A 6 -1.56 4.51 -3.42
CA ALA A 6 -1.72 3.61 -2.28
C ALA A 6 -1.60 4.38 -0.94
N VAL A 7 -0.65 5.33 -0.87
CA VAL A 7 -0.49 6.21 0.30
C VAL A 7 -1.69 7.14 0.48
N ASP A 8 -2.17 7.76 -0.60
CA ASP A 8 -3.36 8.63 -0.56
C ASP A 8 -4.59 7.87 -0.05
N VAL A 9 -4.83 6.66 -0.58
CA VAL A 9 -5.96 5.81 -0.16
C VAL A 9 -5.82 5.40 1.30
N ALA A 10 -4.63 4.99 1.75
CA ALA A 10 -4.39 4.63 3.14
C ALA A 10 -4.63 5.81 4.10
N GLN A 11 -4.16 7.01 3.74
CA GLN A 11 -4.42 8.24 4.50
C GLN A 11 -5.91 8.57 4.57
N ILE A 12 -6.64 8.44 3.45
CA ILE A 12 -8.09 8.69 3.42
C ILE A 12 -8.82 7.71 4.31
N ILE A 13 -8.48 6.42 4.25
CA ILE A 13 -9.08 5.39 5.10
C ILE A 13 -8.81 5.76 6.56
N SER A 14 -7.56 5.94 6.97
CA SER A 14 -7.22 6.28 8.36
C SER A 14 -8.00 7.47 8.90
N ARG A 15 -8.20 8.54 8.10
CA ARG A 15 -8.88 9.77 8.55
C ARG A 15 -10.40 9.67 8.49
N LYS A 16 -10.95 9.01 7.46
CA LYS A 16 -12.41 8.94 7.26
C LYS A 16 -13.07 7.80 8.03
N THR A 17 -12.32 6.74 8.31
CA THR A 17 -12.83 5.55 9.02
C THR A 17 -12.24 5.41 10.42
N GLU A 18 -11.63 6.47 10.97
CA GLU A 18 -11.18 6.56 12.37
C GLU A 18 -12.32 6.23 13.34
N ASN A 19 -13.50 6.83 13.14
CA ASN A 19 -14.71 6.55 13.92
C ASN A 19 -15.31 5.15 13.68
N SER A 20 -14.89 4.46 12.60
CA SER A 20 -15.28 3.08 12.31
C SER A 20 -14.26 2.06 12.85
N GLY A 21 -13.25 2.55 13.57
CA GLY A 21 -12.23 1.75 14.21
C GLY A 21 -11.24 1.15 13.23
N TYR A 22 -10.89 1.80 12.11
CA TYR A 22 -9.80 1.33 11.26
C TYR A 22 -8.54 2.13 11.50
N MET A 23 -7.40 1.45 11.51
CA MET A 23 -6.08 2.02 11.68
C MET A 23 -5.09 1.42 10.68
N ILE A 24 -4.07 2.19 10.33
CA ILE A 24 -2.95 1.68 9.54
C ILE A 24 -2.03 0.89 10.47
N GLY A 25 -1.70 -0.33 10.05
CA GLY A 25 -0.80 -1.25 10.74
C GLY A 25 0.62 -1.17 10.18
N ASN A 26 1.20 -2.33 9.89
CA ASN A 26 2.54 -2.40 9.34
C ASN A 26 2.59 -1.89 7.89
N ILE A 27 3.70 -1.24 7.52
CA ILE A 27 3.97 -0.77 6.16
C ILE A 27 5.29 -1.38 5.71
N SER A 28 5.27 -2.12 4.61
CA SER A 28 6.46 -2.76 4.05
C SER A 28 6.74 -2.23 2.64
N ILE A 29 8.01 -1.99 2.35
CA ILE A 29 8.47 -1.54 1.03
C ILE A 29 9.45 -2.59 0.52
N GLY A 30 9.24 -3.02 -0.71
CA GLY A 30 10.04 -4.04 -1.36
C GLY A 30 10.40 -3.66 -2.79
N SER A 31 11.05 -4.58 -3.47
CA SER A 31 11.28 -4.48 -4.91
C SER A 31 11.11 -5.84 -5.54
N GLU A 32 10.38 -5.89 -6.64
CA GLU A 32 10.14 -7.11 -7.41
C GLU A 32 10.73 -6.96 -8.80
N SER A 33 11.39 -8.01 -9.29
CA SER A 33 11.92 -8.05 -10.65
C SER A 33 10.82 -8.54 -11.59
N LEU A 34 10.27 -7.62 -12.37
CA LEU A 34 9.17 -7.89 -13.31
C LEU A 34 9.70 -7.88 -14.75
N GLU A 35 9.31 -8.89 -15.52
CA GLU A 35 9.57 -8.89 -16.96
C GLU A 35 8.62 -7.89 -17.62
N SER A 36 9.20 -6.93 -18.33
CA SER A 36 8.45 -5.97 -19.12
C SER A 36 8.01 -6.59 -20.44
N GLN A 37 7.03 -5.96 -21.08
CA GLN A 37 6.44 -6.42 -22.34
C GLN A 37 7.44 -6.53 -23.50
N ASP A 38 8.61 -5.89 -23.39
CA ASP A 38 9.75 -5.97 -24.31
C ASP A 38 10.73 -7.11 -23.98
N GLY A 39 10.38 -8.01 -23.05
CA GLY A 39 11.21 -9.14 -22.60
C GLY A 39 12.36 -8.76 -21.67
N LYS A 40 12.44 -7.49 -21.22
CA LYS A 40 13.50 -7.03 -20.31
C LYS A 40 13.02 -7.03 -18.87
N THR A 41 13.82 -7.60 -17.98
CA THR A 41 13.55 -7.53 -16.53
C THR A 41 13.82 -6.13 -16.00
N ARG A 42 12.87 -5.57 -15.26
CA ARG A 42 13.00 -4.29 -14.56
C ARG A 42 12.58 -4.47 -13.10
N ASN A 43 13.36 -3.88 -12.20
CA ASN A 43 12.96 -3.82 -10.79
C ASN A 43 11.90 -2.75 -10.63
N VAL A 44 10.77 -3.14 -10.03
CA VAL A 44 9.70 -2.23 -9.64
C VAL A 44 9.61 -2.19 -8.13
N SER A 45 9.42 -1.00 -7.58
CA SER A 45 9.20 -0.84 -6.15
C SER A 45 7.77 -1.26 -5.80
N THR A 46 7.63 -2.02 -4.71
CA THR A 46 6.35 -2.47 -4.17
C THR A 46 6.15 -1.85 -2.80
N ILE A 47 4.90 -1.53 -2.47
CA ILE A 47 4.49 -1.08 -1.14
C ILE A 47 3.30 -1.91 -0.68
N GLU A 48 3.36 -2.38 0.56
CA GLU A 48 2.25 -3.04 1.24
C GLU A 48 1.88 -2.20 2.45
N ILE A 49 0.60 -1.87 2.57
CA ILE A 49 0.05 -1.09 3.67
C ILE A 49 -1.02 -1.93 4.33
N GLU A 50 -0.78 -2.36 5.56
CA GLU A 50 -1.75 -3.11 6.34
C GLU A 50 -2.84 -2.16 6.88
N VAL A 51 -4.10 -2.55 6.72
CA VAL A 51 -5.24 -1.86 7.33
C VAL A 51 -5.87 -2.80 8.35
N LYS A 52 -5.80 -2.42 9.62
CA LYS A 52 -6.35 -3.16 10.75
C LYS A 52 -7.66 -2.54 11.20
N ARG A 53 -8.61 -3.37 11.59
CA ARG A 53 -9.80 -2.93 12.33
C ARG A 53 -9.53 -3.12 13.82
N ASN A 54 -9.54 -2.02 14.56
CA ASN A 54 -9.61 -1.99 16.00
C ASN A 54 -11.00 -2.47 16.45
N THR A 55 -11.18 -3.79 16.46
CA THR A 55 -12.32 -4.44 17.12
C THR A 55 -12.02 -4.50 18.61
N GLN A 56 -12.37 -3.42 19.31
CA GLN A 56 -12.67 -3.51 20.74
C GLN A 56 -14.11 -3.93 20.94
#